data_AF-A0A3P7JA53-F1
#
_entry.id   AF-A0A3P7JA53-F1
#
_cell.length_a   1.000
_cell.length_b   1.000
_cell.length_c   1.000
_cell.angle_alpha   90.00
_cell.angle_beta   90.00
_cell.angle_gamma   90.00
#
_symmetry.space_group_name_H-M   'P 1'
#
loop_
_entity.id
_entity.type
_entity.pdbx_description
1 polymer ?
#
loop_
_entity_poly.entity_id
_entity_poly.type
_entity_poly.pdbx_seq_one_letter_code
_entity_poly.pdbx_strand_id
1 'polypeptide(L)'
;MKQNCEEIAKFSKRDAEMFPKYEEFIERLVKPLGPLMDEVPLSLNQSSKFQFLWNSWKMLKRAPIIQNVVVRQIGASNMVDFYELMTAPIAKVMDRWFESDVLKATLGTDGVIGFAASPYDVGTG
;
A
#
# COMPACT_ATOMS: atom_id res chain seq x y z
N MET A 1 2.77 -2.05 19.60
CA MET A 1 1.31 -2.27 19.55
C MET A 1 0.61 -1.93 20.86
N LYS A 2 0.84 -2.66 21.98
CA LYS A 2 0.12 -2.41 23.25
C LYS A 2 0.21 -0.94 23.74
N GLN A 3 1.42 -0.37 23.77
CA GLN A 3 1.63 1.03 24.14
C GLN A 3 0.90 2.00 23.19
N ASN A 4 0.96 1.78 21.88
CA ASN A 4 0.25 2.61 20.91
C ASN A 4 -1.27 2.59 21.15
N CYS A 5 -1.86 1.42 21.42
CA CYS A 5 -3.27 1.32 21.76
C CYS A 5 -3.60 2.05 23.07
N GLU A 6 -2.75 1.97 24.09
CA GLU A 6 -2.92 2.71 25.36
C GLU A 6 -2.88 4.23 25.15
N GLU A 7 -1.99 4.72 24.29
CA GLU A 7 -1.90 6.14 23.94
C GLU A 7 -3.08 6.61 23.10
N ILE A 8 -3.49 5.82 22.09
CA ILE A 8 -4.67 6.11 21.26
C ILE A 8 -5.94 6.11 22.12
N ALA A 9 -6.04 5.21 23.10
CA ALA A 9 -7.19 5.11 24.00
C ALA A 9 -7.43 6.38 24.85
N LYS A 10 -6.42 7.25 24.99
CA LYS A 10 -6.58 8.58 25.61
C LYS A 10 -7.44 9.52 24.76
N PHE A 11 -7.48 9.32 23.45
CA PHE A 11 -8.27 10.10 22.48
C PHE A 11 -9.54 9.37 22.04
N SER A 12 -9.45 8.06 21.75
CA SER A 12 -10.59 7.19 21.45
C SER A 12 -10.29 5.73 21.79
N LYS A 13 -11.16 5.11 22.60
CA LYS A 13 -11.10 3.67 22.90
C LYS A 13 -11.43 2.83 21.67
N ARG A 14 -12.38 3.27 20.86
CA ARG A 14 -12.77 2.59 19.61
C ARG A 14 -11.58 2.55 18.66
N ASP A 15 -10.90 3.67 18.48
CA ASP A 15 -9.74 3.75 17.60
C ASP A 15 -8.59 2.86 18.10
N ALA A 16 -8.39 2.78 19.41
CA ALA A 16 -7.40 1.88 20.01
C ALA A 16 -7.68 0.40 19.73
N GLU A 17 -8.96 0.01 19.72
CA GLU A 17 -9.41 -1.35 19.37
C GLU A 17 -9.31 -1.63 17.85
N MET A 18 -9.49 -0.60 17.02
CA MET A 18 -9.43 -0.71 15.57
C MET A 18 -8.01 -0.64 15.01
N PHE A 19 -7.09 0.05 15.69
CA PHE A 19 -5.72 0.28 15.23
C PHE A 19 -4.96 -1.02 14.89
N PRO A 20 -4.98 -2.10 15.69
CA PRO A 20 -4.32 -3.35 15.31
C PRO A 20 -4.89 -3.98 14.02
N LYS A 21 -6.20 -3.83 13.79
CA LYS A 21 -6.87 -4.36 12.59
C LYS A 21 -6.51 -3.55 11.35
N TYR A 22 -6.35 -2.24 11.50
CA TYR A 22 -5.85 -1.36 10.44
C TYR A 22 -4.40 -1.73 10.07
N GLU A 23 -3.54 -1.93 11.05
CA GLU A 23 -2.14 -2.33 10.82
C GLU A 23 -2.05 -3.69 10.11
N GLU A 24 -2.86 -4.67 10.52
CA GLU A 24 -2.95 -5.96 9.82
C GLU A 24 -3.45 -5.80 8.38
N PHE A 25 -4.43 -4.91 8.16
CA PHE A 25 -4.94 -4.58 6.84
C PHE A 25 -3.83 -4.00 5.94
N ILE A 26 -3.08 -3.01 6.42
CA ILE A 26 -1.96 -2.41 5.66
C ILE A 26 -0.84 -3.44 5.45
N GLU A 27 -0.45 -4.22 6.47
CA GLU A 27 0.59 -5.24 6.33
C GLU A 27 0.20 -6.27 5.27
N ARG A 28 -1.07 -6.73 5.26
CA ARG A 28 -1.57 -7.67 4.25
C ARG A 28 -1.46 -7.12 2.83
N LEU A 29 -1.68 -5.82 2.66
CA LEU A 29 -1.58 -5.16 1.36
C LEU A 29 -0.11 -4.92 0.96
N VAL A 30 0.75 -4.46 1.87
CA VAL A 30 2.11 -4.00 1.54
C VAL A 30 3.14 -5.13 1.56
N LYS A 31 3.01 -6.15 2.43
CA LYS A 31 3.99 -7.24 2.58
C LYS A 31 4.32 -7.97 1.26
N PRO A 32 3.37 -8.22 0.35
CA PRO A 32 3.69 -8.79 -0.95
C PRO A 32 4.51 -7.84 -1.85
N LEU A 33 4.44 -6.52 -1.68
CA LEU A 33 5.19 -5.55 -2.49
C LEU A 33 6.67 -5.48 -2.12
N GLY A 34 7.05 -5.89 -0.90
CA GLY A 34 8.43 -5.81 -0.43
C GLY A 34 9.47 -6.32 -1.44
N PRO A 35 9.35 -7.57 -1.94
CA PRO A 35 10.26 -8.11 -2.94
C PRO A 35 10.30 -7.35 -4.27
N LEU A 36 9.24 -6.61 -4.62
CA LEU A 36 9.19 -5.83 -5.87
C LEU A 36 10.00 -4.53 -5.76
N MET A 37 10.10 -3.95 -4.56
CA MET A 37 10.84 -2.70 -4.34
C MET A 37 12.36 -2.86 -4.51
N ASP A 38 12.89 -4.06 -4.27
CA ASP A 38 14.31 -4.38 -4.48
C ASP A 38 14.64 -4.74 -5.94
N GLU A 39 13.63 -4.85 -6.81
CA GLU A 39 13.81 -5.24 -8.21
C GLU A 39 13.97 -4.03 -9.13
N VAL A 40 14.92 -4.13 -10.07
CA VAL A 40 15.12 -3.09 -11.09
C VAL A 40 13.91 -3.04 -12.04
N PRO A 41 13.25 -1.88 -12.22
CA PRO A 41 12.08 -1.75 -13.08
C PRO A 41 12.40 -2.11 -14.53
N LEU A 42 11.41 -2.67 -15.22
CA LEU A 42 11.57 -3.07 -16.62
C LEU A 42 11.68 -1.82 -17.51
N SER A 43 12.76 -1.72 -18.28
CA SER A 43 12.88 -0.70 -19.33
C SER A 43 11.97 -1.06 -20.51
N LEU A 44 10.95 -0.24 -20.75
CA LEU A 44 10.06 -0.38 -21.91
C LEU A 44 10.68 0.20 -23.19
N ASN A 45 11.69 1.07 -23.06
CA ASN A 45 12.44 1.59 -24.20
C ASN A 45 13.43 0.53 -24.68
N GLN A 46 13.19 0.00 -25.88
CA GLN A 46 14.04 -1.02 -26.49
C GLN A 46 14.37 -0.64 -27.93
N SER A 47 15.63 -0.36 -28.20
CA SER A 47 16.13 0.10 -29.49
C SER A 47 16.74 -1.02 -30.35
N SER A 48 16.94 -2.24 -29.81
CA SER A 48 17.57 -3.36 -30.52
C SER A 48 16.97 -4.73 -30.19
N LYS A 49 16.92 -5.63 -31.19
CA LYS A 49 16.41 -7.01 -31.08
C LYS A 49 17.20 -7.87 -30.08
N PHE A 50 18.51 -7.65 -29.96
CA PHE A 50 19.34 -8.38 -28.99
C PHE A 50 18.99 -7.98 -27.55
N GLN A 51 18.74 -6.69 -27.32
CA GLN A 51 18.34 -6.16 -26.01
C GLN A 51 16.94 -6.64 -25.64
N PHE A 52 16.05 -6.80 -26.62
CA PHE A 52 14.74 -7.44 -26.44
C PHE A 52 14.86 -8.89 -25.97
N LEU A 53 15.70 -9.70 -26.62
CA LEU A 53 15.89 -11.09 -26.24
C LEU A 53 16.48 -11.22 -24.81
N TRP A 54 17.48 -10.40 -24.49
CA TRP A 54 18.09 -10.35 -23.16
C TRP A 54 17.12 -9.91 -22.07
N ASN A 55 16.32 -8.86 -22.32
CA ASN A 55 15.31 -8.38 -21.38
C ASN A 55 14.17 -9.38 -21.20
N SER A 56 13.76 -10.08 -22.27
CA SER A 56 12.74 -11.14 -22.22
C SER A 56 13.21 -12.31 -21.35
N TRP A 57 14.49 -12.66 -21.42
CA TRP A 57 15.07 -13.71 -20.58
C TRP A 57 15.14 -13.30 -19.10
N LYS A 58 15.52 -12.05 -18.81
CA LYS A 58 15.44 -11.48 -17.45
C LYS A 58 14.01 -11.46 -16.92
N MET A 59 13.04 -11.10 -17.77
CA MET A 59 11.62 -11.10 -17.42
C MET A 59 11.11 -12.50 -17.09
N LEU A 60 11.48 -13.52 -17.87
CA LEU A 60 11.09 -14.90 -17.61
C LEU A 60 11.65 -15.42 -16.26
N LYS A 61 12.88 -15.03 -15.90
CA LYS A 61 13.45 -15.34 -14.58
C LYS A 61 12.75 -14.63 -13.42
N ARG A 62 12.14 -13.47 -13.67
CA ARG A 62 11.42 -12.64 -12.68
C ARG A 62 9.92 -12.92 -12.62
N ALA A 63 9.38 -13.59 -13.63
CA ALA A 63 7.98 -14.02 -13.69
C ALA A 63 7.48 -14.67 -12.40
N PRO A 64 8.20 -15.58 -11.70
CA PRO A 64 7.70 -16.16 -10.46
C PRO A 64 7.60 -15.15 -9.31
N ILE A 65 8.47 -14.12 -9.24
CA ILE A 65 8.38 -13.06 -8.22
C ILE A 65 7.13 -12.23 -8.50
N ILE A 66 7.01 -11.72 -9.73
CA ILE A 66 5.87 -10.89 -10.14
C ILE A 66 4.56 -11.67 -9.99
N GLN A 67 4.51 -12.93 -10.43
CA GLN A 67 3.35 -13.79 -10.25
C GLN A 67 3.02 -14.02 -8.79
N ASN A 68 4.02 -14.23 -7.91
CA ASN A 68 3.75 -14.39 -6.48
C ASN A 68 3.22 -13.10 -5.84
N VAL A 69 3.74 -11.93 -6.22
CA VAL A 69 3.21 -10.64 -5.75
C VAL A 69 1.79 -10.42 -6.25
N VAL A 70 1.57 -10.59 -7.56
CA VAL A 70 0.26 -10.47 -8.21
C VAL A 70 -0.73 -11.46 -7.64
N VAL A 71 -0.41 -12.75 -7.49
CA VAL A 71 -1.33 -13.76 -6.94
C VAL A 71 -1.62 -13.53 -5.46
N ARG A 72 -0.67 -12.99 -4.68
CA ARG A 72 -0.88 -12.70 -3.25
C ARG A 72 -1.61 -11.38 -3.00
N GLN A 73 -1.35 -10.34 -3.78
CA GLN A 73 -2.08 -9.07 -3.69
C GLN A 73 -3.43 -9.12 -4.39
N ILE A 74 -3.45 -9.70 -5.59
CA ILE A 74 -4.62 -9.93 -6.43
C ILE A 74 -5.18 -11.34 -6.19
N GLY A 75 -5.02 -11.87 -4.98
CA GLY A 75 -5.93 -12.90 -4.52
C GLY A 75 -7.33 -12.28 -4.46
N ALA A 76 -8.35 -12.97 -4.96
CA ALA A 76 -9.69 -12.41 -5.19
C ALA A 76 -10.31 -11.65 -4.00
N SER A 77 -9.87 -11.92 -2.76
CA SER A 77 -10.36 -11.26 -1.55
C SER A 77 -9.78 -9.86 -1.27
N ASN A 78 -8.54 -9.55 -1.70
CA ASN A 78 -7.85 -8.30 -1.33
C ASN A 78 -7.75 -7.27 -2.46
N MET A 79 -8.13 -7.64 -3.69
CA MET A 79 -8.00 -6.78 -4.87
C MET A 79 -8.82 -5.49 -4.75
N VAL A 80 -10.04 -5.57 -4.19
CA VAL A 80 -10.91 -4.39 -4.02
C VAL A 80 -10.31 -3.42 -3.00
N ASP A 81 -9.85 -3.95 -1.87
CA ASP A 81 -9.19 -3.18 -0.81
C ASP A 81 -7.93 -2.48 -1.30
N PHE A 82 -7.09 -3.20 -2.07
CA PHE A 82 -5.89 -2.66 -2.68
C PHE A 82 -6.23 -1.55 -3.68
N TYR A 83 -7.18 -1.80 -4.57
CA TYR A 83 -7.60 -0.82 -5.57
C TYR A 83 -8.19 0.43 -4.92
N GLU A 84 -8.99 0.26 -3.86
CA GLU A 84 -9.51 1.40 -3.10
C GLU A 84 -8.39 2.18 -2.43
N LEU A 85 -7.44 1.51 -1.75
CA LEU A 85 -6.31 2.19 -1.13
C LEU A 85 -5.55 3.04 -2.16
N MET A 86 -5.18 2.46 -3.30
CA MET A 86 -4.37 3.14 -4.32
C MET A 86 -5.09 4.28 -5.07
N THR A 87 -6.42 4.37 -5.01
CA THR A 87 -7.20 5.31 -5.84
C THR A 87 -8.07 6.27 -5.04
N ALA A 88 -8.47 5.91 -3.82
CA ALA A 88 -9.25 6.76 -2.97
C ALA A 88 -8.41 7.92 -2.41
N PRO A 89 -9.07 8.98 -1.94
CA PRO A 89 -8.43 9.93 -1.04
C PRO A 89 -8.07 9.28 0.30
N ILE A 90 -6.90 9.59 0.86
CA ILE A 90 -6.49 9.06 2.18
C ILE A 90 -7.48 9.46 3.28
N ALA A 91 -8.10 10.64 3.19
CA ALA A 91 -9.14 11.06 4.12
C ALA A 91 -10.31 10.06 4.17
N LYS A 92 -10.73 9.52 3.03
CA LYS A 92 -11.78 8.49 2.96
C LYS A 92 -11.35 7.20 3.65
N VAL A 93 -10.09 6.79 3.46
CA VAL A 93 -9.53 5.59 4.11
C VAL A 93 -9.48 5.79 5.63
N MET A 94 -9.03 6.94 6.10
CA MET A 94 -8.93 7.27 7.52
C MET A 94 -10.32 7.37 8.19
N ASP A 95 -11.29 8.00 7.54
CA ASP A 95 -12.67 8.13 8.04
C ASP A 95 -13.39 6.77 8.18
N ARG A 96 -13.01 5.78 7.37
CA ARG A 96 -13.53 4.41 7.50
C ARG A 96 -13.03 3.72 8.77
N TRP A 97 -11.78 3.98 9.16
CA TRP A 97 -11.10 3.23 10.21
C TRP A 97 -11.19 3.89 11.59
N PHE A 98 -11.16 5.22 11.64
CA PHE A 98 -10.95 5.95 12.88
C PHE A 98 -11.97 7.10 13.04
N GLU A 99 -12.22 7.51 14.28
CA GLU A 99 -13.09 8.64 14.60
C GLU A 99 -12.31 9.87 15.07
N SER A 100 -11.13 9.69 15.67
CA SER A 100 -10.33 10.78 16.23
C SER A 100 -9.51 11.49 15.16
N ASP A 101 -9.68 12.82 15.07
CA ASP A 101 -8.97 13.65 14.10
C ASP A 101 -7.44 13.58 14.28
N VAL A 102 -6.97 13.42 15.52
CA VAL A 102 -5.54 13.28 15.83
C VAL A 102 -4.94 12.04 15.15
N LEU A 103 -5.62 10.88 15.24
CA LEU A 103 -5.13 9.66 14.64
C LEU A 103 -5.26 9.68 13.11
N LYS A 104 -6.38 10.20 12.60
CA LYS A 104 -6.59 10.39 11.15
C LYS A 104 -5.53 11.30 10.55
N ALA A 105 -5.20 12.42 11.19
CA ALA A 105 -4.18 13.34 10.70
C ALA A 105 -2.78 12.72 10.77
N THR A 106 -2.48 11.99 11.86
CA THR A 106 -1.18 11.34 12.04
C THR A 106 -0.93 10.30 10.96
N LEU A 107 -1.85 9.35 10.76
CA LEU A 107 -1.70 8.29 9.76
C LEU A 107 -1.97 8.78 8.34
N GLY A 108 -2.90 9.72 8.16
CA GLY A 108 -3.22 10.28 6.86
C GLY A 108 -2.08 11.10 6.24
N THR A 109 -1.17 11.62 7.05
CA THR A 109 0.04 12.28 6.57
C THR A 109 0.92 11.32 5.76
N ASP A 110 0.92 10.03 6.09
CA ASP A 110 1.71 9.02 5.35
C ASP A 110 1.22 8.84 3.91
N GLY A 111 -0.07 9.05 3.64
CA GLY A 111 -0.64 8.95 2.29
C GLY A 111 -0.25 10.13 1.37
N VAL A 112 0.05 11.29 1.96
CA VAL A 112 0.48 12.48 1.21
C VAL A 112 1.99 12.76 1.32
N ILE A 113 2.75 11.89 2.00
CA ILE A 113 4.15 12.16 2.27
C ILE A 113 4.97 12.25 0.96
N GLY A 114 5.68 13.37 0.78
CA GLY A 114 6.45 13.62 -0.44
C GLY A 114 5.60 13.89 -1.69
N PHE A 115 4.27 13.98 -1.54
CA PHE A 115 3.33 14.28 -2.61
C PHE A 115 2.61 15.59 -2.31
N ALA A 116 2.76 16.60 -3.17
CA ALA A 116 2.16 17.93 -2.97
C ALA A 116 0.66 17.94 -3.30
N ALA A 117 -0.11 17.06 -2.65
CA ALA A 117 -1.55 16.87 -2.83
C ALA A 117 -2.30 17.04 -1.51
N SER A 118 -3.59 17.36 -1.62
CA SER A 118 -4.51 17.42 -0.49
C SER A 118 -4.86 16.01 0.00
N PRO A 119 -5.09 15.78 1.31
CA PRO A 119 -5.62 14.49 1.81
C PRO A 119 -6.97 14.07 1.21
N TYR A 120 -7.65 15.01 0.54
CA TYR A 120 -8.93 14.80 -0.16
C TYR A 120 -8.76 14.53 -1.66
N ASP A 121 -7.55 14.63 -2.20
CA ASP A 121 -7.27 14.32 -3.60
C ASP A 121 -7.22 12.80 -3.81
N VAL A 122 -7.72 12.35 -4.95
CA VAL A 122 -7.69 10.93 -5.34
C VAL A 122 -6.26 10.44 -5.53
N GLY A 123 -6.00 9.17 -5.19
CA GLY A 123 -4.67 8.56 -5.30
C GLY A 123 -3.69 8.97 -4.21
N THR A 124 -4.18 9.53 -3.10
CA THR A 124 -3.39 9.80 -1.89
C THR A 124 -3.48 8.67 -0.86
N GLY A 125 -4.40 7.74 -1.04
CA GLY A 125 -4.57 6.59 -0.14
C GLY A 125 -3.40 5.64 -0.12
#